data_AF-A0A5B0P5K9-F1
#
_entry.id   AF-A0A5B0P5K9-F1
#
_cell.length_a   1.000
_cell.length_b   1.000
_cell.length_c   1.000
_cell.angle_alpha   90.00
_cell.angle_beta   90.00
_cell.angle_gamma   90.00
#
_symmetry.space_group_name_H-M   'P 1'
#
loop_
_entity.id
_entity.type
_entity.pdbx_description
1 polymer ?
#
loop_
_entity_poly.entity_id
_entity_poly.type
_entity_poly.pdbx_seq_one_letter_code
_entity_poly.pdbx_strand_id
1 'polypeptide(L)'
;MPEQTSPVLCPKTQGADEPALQHPPRKTSVLLECLFFIPYVHPTISPRKGATPPLVKQWTKITAKPPLMPWVTDIQSMTWEQFQTKAFKFLGSQCSDLIPAFEAVNKDKKIAWYASISGHPKYDSEKKFIILGPIGYLDFVTAAYSARAAKIVFKLIMKDPREDC
;
A
#
# COMPACT_ATOMS: atom_id res chain seq x y z
N MET A 1 -24.30 -69.04 16.03
CA MET A 1 -24.50 -68.12 14.90
C MET A 1 -24.55 -66.70 15.46
N PRO A 2 -23.71 -65.78 14.98
CA PRO A 2 -23.44 -64.49 15.64
C PRO A 2 -24.42 -63.38 15.21
N GLU A 3 -24.62 -62.41 16.12
CA GLU A 3 -25.31 -61.13 15.91
C GLU A 3 -24.68 -60.34 14.76
N GLN A 4 -25.50 -59.92 13.80
CA GLN A 4 -25.11 -58.93 12.81
C GLN A 4 -25.49 -57.53 13.32
N THR A 5 -24.50 -56.82 13.82
CA THR A 5 -24.57 -55.39 14.09
C THR A 5 -24.59 -54.64 12.75
N SER A 6 -25.73 -54.06 12.39
CA SER A 6 -25.83 -53.14 11.25
C SER A 6 -24.92 -51.94 11.48
N PRO A 7 -24.06 -51.54 10.52
CA PRO A 7 -23.37 -50.28 10.61
C PRO A 7 -24.39 -49.15 10.37
N VAL A 8 -24.56 -48.30 11.37
CA VAL A 8 -25.32 -47.04 11.27
C VAL A 8 -24.63 -46.18 10.21
N LEU A 9 -25.27 -46.07 9.04
CA LEU A 9 -24.86 -45.17 7.98
C LEU A 9 -25.14 -43.74 8.45
N CYS A 10 -24.10 -42.99 8.85
CA CYS A 10 -24.20 -41.58 9.18
C CYS A 10 -24.48 -40.76 7.90
N PRO A 11 -25.63 -40.08 7.72
CA PRO A 11 -25.82 -39.16 6.62
C PRO A 11 -25.37 -37.78 7.08
N LYS A 12 -24.05 -37.54 7.12
CA LYS A 12 -23.55 -36.17 7.37
C LYS A 12 -22.18 -35.90 6.77
N THR A 13 -22.09 -35.91 5.45
CA THR A 13 -21.21 -34.97 4.73
C THR A 13 -21.79 -34.75 3.33
N GLN A 14 -22.98 -34.15 3.24
CA GLN A 14 -23.30 -33.41 2.04
C GLN A 14 -22.31 -32.25 2.00
N GLY A 15 -21.38 -32.29 1.05
CA GLY A 15 -20.58 -31.14 0.70
C GLY A 15 -21.56 -30.01 0.44
N ALA A 16 -21.55 -29.01 1.31
CA ALA A 16 -22.06 -27.72 0.94
C ALA A 16 -21.21 -27.31 -0.27
N ASP A 17 -21.82 -27.30 -1.44
CA ASP A 17 -21.36 -26.48 -2.56
C ASP A 17 -21.30 -25.06 -2.01
N GLU A 18 -20.16 -24.69 -1.43
CA GLU A 18 -19.80 -23.29 -1.29
C GLU A 18 -19.90 -22.71 -2.69
N PRO A 19 -20.78 -21.72 -2.93
CA PRO A 19 -20.89 -21.14 -4.25
C PRO A 19 -19.51 -20.65 -4.65
N ALA A 20 -18.97 -21.18 -5.76
CA ALA A 20 -17.67 -20.79 -6.27
C ALA A 20 -17.60 -19.26 -6.29
N LEU A 21 -16.72 -18.67 -5.47
CA LEU A 21 -16.60 -17.22 -5.37
C LEU A 21 -16.36 -16.68 -6.78
N GLN A 22 -17.26 -15.83 -7.26
CA GLN A 22 -17.15 -15.26 -8.62
C GLN A 22 -15.83 -14.51 -8.82
N HIS A 23 -15.22 -14.02 -7.73
CA HIS A 23 -13.90 -13.40 -7.69
C HIS A 23 -13.15 -13.91 -6.45
N PRO A 24 -12.41 -15.02 -6.53
CA PRO A 24 -11.63 -15.50 -5.40
C PRO A 24 -10.52 -14.49 -5.05
N PRO A 25 -10.21 -14.31 -3.75
CA PRO A 25 -9.07 -13.54 -3.28
C PRO A 25 -7.78 -13.93 -4.01
N ARG A 26 -6.97 -12.96 -4.40
CA ARG A 26 -5.79 -13.21 -5.23
C ARG A 26 -4.60 -12.37 -4.80
N LYS A 27 -3.51 -13.06 -4.49
CA LYS A 27 -2.20 -12.43 -4.29
C LYS A 27 -1.66 -11.88 -5.60
N THR A 28 -1.18 -10.65 -5.53
CA THR A 28 -0.62 -9.91 -6.64
C THR A 28 0.73 -9.33 -6.24
N SER A 29 1.70 -9.37 -7.15
CA SER A 29 3.02 -8.77 -6.95
C SER A 29 2.94 -7.27 -7.22
N VAL A 30 3.14 -6.46 -6.19
CA VAL A 30 3.10 -5.00 -6.25
C VAL A 30 4.51 -4.44 -6.06
N LEU A 31 4.93 -3.57 -6.97
CA LEU A 31 6.14 -2.76 -6.78
C LEU A 31 5.76 -1.40 -6.19
N LEU A 32 6.38 -1.06 -5.07
CA LEU A 32 6.22 0.24 -4.42
C LEU A 32 7.49 1.06 -4.62
N GLU A 33 7.34 2.26 -5.18
CA GLU A 33 8.39 3.27 -5.27
C GLU A 33 7.98 4.46 -4.43
N CYS A 34 8.93 5.10 -3.73
CA CYS A 34 8.64 6.32 -3.00
C CYS A 34 9.69 7.41 -3.18
N LEU A 35 9.22 8.65 -3.10
CA LEU A 35 9.99 9.86 -2.92
C LEU A 35 9.27 10.72 -1.89
N PHE A 36 9.80 10.76 -0.66
CA PHE A 36 9.25 11.53 0.44
C PHE A 36 10.23 12.58 0.94
N PHE A 37 9.68 13.67 1.49
CA PHE A 37 10.43 14.66 2.23
C PHE A 37 9.87 14.71 3.64
N ILE A 38 10.63 14.21 4.61
CA ILE A 38 10.20 14.14 6.02
C ILE A 38 10.92 15.23 6.80
N PRO A 39 10.21 16.07 7.57
CA PRO A 39 10.84 17.11 8.35
C PRO A 39 11.54 16.48 9.54
N TYR A 40 12.85 16.69 9.66
CA TYR A 40 13.59 16.40 10.87
C TYR A 40 13.57 17.64 11.76
N VAL A 41 13.12 17.48 13.00
CA VAL A 41 13.14 18.55 14.01
C VAL A 41 14.31 18.30 14.93
N HIS A 42 15.44 18.97 14.68
CA HIS A 42 16.49 19.07 15.68
C HIS A 42 16.18 20.25 16.61
N PRO A 43 16.20 20.06 17.95
CA PRO A 43 16.34 21.18 18.85
C PRO A 43 17.72 21.81 18.61
N THR A 44 17.74 23.01 18.04
CA THR A 44 18.96 23.80 17.97
C THR A 44 19.36 24.18 19.39
N ILE A 45 20.52 23.72 19.87
CA ILE A 45 21.06 24.17 21.15
C ILE A 45 21.42 25.65 20.99
N SER A 46 20.52 26.54 21.40
CA SER A 46 20.81 27.96 21.53
C SER A 46 21.72 28.15 22.75
N PRO A 47 22.91 28.75 22.61
CA PRO A 47 23.74 29.11 23.76
C PRO A 47 23.12 30.25 24.59
N ARG A 48 22.02 30.86 24.14
CA ARG A 48 21.42 32.04 24.77
C ARG A 48 20.31 31.61 25.73
N LYS A 49 20.58 31.69 27.04
CA LYS A 49 19.56 31.59 28.09
C LYS A 49 18.38 32.51 27.74
N GLY A 50 17.20 31.93 27.51
CA GLY A 50 15.93 32.67 27.38
C GLY A 50 15.42 32.94 25.96
N ALA A 51 16.12 32.54 24.90
CA ALA A 51 15.60 32.64 23.53
C ALA A 51 15.19 31.28 22.99
N THR A 52 13.92 31.14 22.55
CA THR A 52 13.46 29.97 21.79
C THR A 52 14.33 29.84 20.53
N PRO A 53 15.04 28.72 20.34
CA PRO A 53 15.87 28.53 19.15
C PRO A 53 15.02 28.64 17.88
N PRO A 54 15.52 29.24 16.79
CA PRO A 54 14.85 29.16 15.51
C PRO A 54 14.74 27.68 15.11
N LEU A 55 13.50 27.20 14.93
CA LEU A 55 13.22 25.89 14.35
C LEU A 55 13.62 25.90 12.88
N VAL A 56 14.84 25.45 12.59
CA VAL A 56 15.25 25.18 11.21
C VAL A 56 14.63 23.86 10.79
N LYS A 57 13.58 23.91 9.96
CA LYS A 57 13.00 22.70 9.36
C LYS A 57 13.97 22.14 8.32
N GLN A 58 14.71 21.12 8.68
CA GLN A 58 15.53 20.38 7.73
C GLN A 58 14.70 19.24 7.14
N TRP A 59 14.50 19.24 5.83
CA TRP A 59 13.78 18.18 5.13
C TRP A 59 14.73 17.06 4.72
N THR A 60 14.47 15.85 5.19
CA THR A 60 15.20 14.65 4.77
C THR A 60 14.50 14.00 3.59
N LYS A 61 15.22 13.84 2.48
CA LYS A 61 14.74 13.14 1.30
C LYS A 61 14.87 11.63 1.50
N ILE A 62 13.76 10.92 1.40
CA ILE A 62 13.69 9.45 1.49
C ILE A 62 13.28 8.93 0.12
N THR A 63 14.02 7.95 -0.39
CA THR A 63 13.71 7.29 -1.66
C THR A 63 13.77 5.78 -1.52
N ALA A 64 12.76 5.09 -2.02
CA ALA A 64 12.78 3.66 -2.25
C ALA A 64 12.63 3.43 -3.75
N LYS A 65 13.66 2.87 -4.39
CA LYS A 65 13.68 2.55 -5.83
C LYS A 65 14.00 1.06 -6.04
N PRO A 66 13.47 0.42 -7.09
CA PRO A 66 13.75 -0.98 -7.37
C PRO A 66 15.25 -1.29 -7.56
N PRO A 67 15.72 -2.54 -7.32
CA PRO A 67 14.95 -3.77 -7.20
C PRO A 67 14.55 -4.05 -5.75
N LEU A 68 13.41 -3.51 -5.34
CA LEU A 68 12.76 -3.85 -4.09
C LEU A 68 12.05 -5.17 -4.33
N MET A 69 12.15 -6.10 -3.38
CA MET A 69 11.32 -7.29 -3.38
C MET A 69 9.86 -6.87 -3.60
N PRO A 70 9.12 -7.53 -4.50
CA PRO A 70 7.72 -7.19 -4.71
C PRO A 70 6.92 -7.45 -3.44
N TRP A 71 6.05 -6.53 -3.09
CA TRP A 71 5.07 -6.74 -2.04
C TRP A 71 3.97 -7.63 -2.57
N VAL A 72 3.96 -8.90 -2.15
CA VAL A 72 2.95 -9.88 -2.57
C VAL A 72 1.75 -9.81 -1.65
N THR A 73 0.64 -9.28 -2.14
CA THR A 73 -0.57 -9.07 -1.33
C THR A 73 -1.85 -9.13 -2.16
N ASP A 74 -2.99 -9.36 -1.51
CA ASP A 74 -4.30 -9.17 -2.14
C ASP A 74 -4.72 -7.70 -2.02
N ILE A 75 -4.56 -6.95 -3.11
CA ILE A 75 -4.94 -5.53 -3.15
C ILE A 75 -6.45 -5.32 -3.31
N GLN A 76 -7.18 -6.31 -3.84
CA GLN A 76 -8.62 -6.20 -4.06
C GLN A 76 -9.39 -6.39 -2.75
N SER A 77 -8.86 -7.19 -1.83
CA SER A 77 -9.46 -7.41 -0.51
C SER A 77 -9.23 -6.26 0.49
N MET A 78 -8.61 -5.16 0.07
CA MET A 78 -8.27 -4.03 0.95
C MET A 78 -9.13 -2.81 0.63
N THR A 79 -9.54 -2.07 1.65
CA THR A 79 -9.98 -0.69 1.44
C THR A 79 -8.79 0.18 1.06
N TRP A 80 -9.06 1.36 0.50
CA TRP A 80 -8.00 2.32 0.15
C TRP A 80 -7.13 2.67 1.36
N GLU A 81 -7.74 2.97 2.51
CA GLU A 81 -7.02 3.26 3.74
C GLU A 81 -6.16 2.09 4.22
N GLN A 82 -6.72 0.86 4.20
CA GLN A 82 -5.97 -0.34 4.58
C GLN A 82 -4.76 -0.57 3.66
N PHE A 83 -4.92 -0.32 2.36
CA PHE A 83 -3.83 -0.40 1.41
C PHE A 83 -2.74 0.62 1.74
N GLN A 84 -3.09 1.89 1.96
CA GLN A 84 -2.11 2.93 2.28
C GLN A 84 -1.31 2.59 3.54
N THR A 85 -1.99 2.20 4.61
CA THR A 85 -1.35 1.79 5.88
C THR A 85 -0.41 0.61 5.69
N LYS A 86 -0.82 -0.42 4.95
CA LYS A 86 0.03 -1.59 4.70
C LYS A 86 1.20 -1.28 3.75
N ALA A 87 1.00 -0.40 2.78
CA ALA A 87 2.06 0.08 1.89
C ALA A 87 3.15 0.82 2.67
N PHE A 88 2.78 1.68 3.63
CA PHE A 88 3.75 2.35 4.51
C PHE A 88 4.49 1.37 5.41
N LYS A 89 3.80 0.39 6.00
CA LYS A 89 4.44 -0.68 6.78
C LYS A 89 5.45 -1.47 5.95
N PHE A 90 5.13 -1.75 4.68
CA PHE A 90 6.05 -2.42 3.77
C PHE A 90 7.27 -1.55 3.44
N LEU A 91 7.05 -0.29 3.05
CA LEU A 91 8.12 0.67 2.74
C LEU A 91 9.03 0.95 3.96
N GLY A 92 8.44 1.03 5.15
CA GLY A 92 9.13 1.26 6.42
C GLY A 92 9.61 -0.02 7.11
N SER A 93 9.57 -1.19 6.46
CA SER A 93 9.89 -2.47 7.10
C SER A 93 11.32 -2.53 7.69
N GLN A 94 12.26 -1.78 7.11
CA GLN A 94 13.63 -1.66 7.62
C GLN A 94 13.86 -0.43 8.52
N CYS A 95 12.87 0.45 8.62
CA CYS A 95 12.94 1.71 9.37
C CYS A 95 11.56 2.05 9.95
N SER A 96 11.08 1.23 10.90
CA SER A 96 9.72 1.32 11.43
C SER A 96 9.40 2.68 12.05
N ASP A 97 10.39 3.36 12.59
CA ASP A 97 10.26 4.68 13.24
C ASP A 97 9.82 5.79 12.26
N LEU A 98 9.97 5.55 10.95
CA LEU A 98 9.54 6.49 9.90
C LEU A 98 8.07 6.32 9.49
N ILE A 99 7.42 5.21 9.87
CA ILE A 99 6.02 4.92 9.49
C ILE A 99 5.07 6.04 9.97
N PRO A 100 5.11 6.51 11.23
CA PRO A 100 4.25 7.61 11.67
C PRO A 100 4.45 8.89 10.86
N ALA A 101 5.68 9.15 10.40
CA ALA A 101 5.97 10.31 9.57
C ALA A 101 5.36 10.17 8.16
N PHE A 102 5.40 8.97 7.56
CA PHE A 102 4.75 8.68 6.28
C PHE A 102 3.23 8.85 6.37
N GLU A 103 2.62 8.33 7.44
CA GLU A 103 1.18 8.47 7.70
C GLU A 103 0.78 9.95 7.90
N ALA A 104 1.59 10.72 8.62
CA ALA A 104 1.35 12.15 8.83
C ALA A 104 1.35 12.95 7.52
N VAL A 105 2.36 12.78 6.66
CA VAL A 105 2.39 13.49 5.36
C VAL A 105 1.31 13.01 4.39
N ASN A 106 0.87 11.75 4.50
CA ASN A 106 -0.26 11.24 3.74
C ASN A 106 -1.58 11.88 4.17
N LYS A 107 -1.79 12.02 5.49
CA LYS A 107 -2.97 12.68 6.07
C LYS A 107 -3.07 14.14 5.64
N ASP A 108 -1.93 14.82 5.53
CA ASP A 108 -1.82 16.18 4.98
C ASP A 108 -2.04 16.26 3.46
N LYS A 109 -2.32 15.13 2.78
CA LYS A 109 -2.50 15.02 1.33
C LYS A 109 -1.29 15.49 0.52
N LYS A 110 -0.08 15.36 1.09
CA LYS A 110 1.17 15.74 0.42
C LYS A 110 1.74 14.66 -0.50
N ILE A 111 1.18 13.44 -0.46
CA ILE A 111 1.58 12.32 -1.31
C ILE A 111 0.61 12.17 -2.48
N ALA A 112 1.14 12.25 -3.69
CA ALA A 112 0.47 11.82 -4.90
C ALA A 112 0.68 10.30 -5.10
N TRP A 113 -0.42 9.56 -5.24
CA TRP A 113 -0.43 8.12 -5.41
C TRP A 113 -0.63 7.76 -6.88
N TYR A 114 0.47 7.61 -7.61
CA TYR A 114 0.43 7.13 -8.99
C TYR A 114 0.33 5.61 -9.02
N ALA A 115 -0.49 5.09 -9.92
CA ALA A 115 -0.65 3.65 -10.08
C ALA A 115 -0.63 3.26 -11.56
N SER A 116 0.01 2.13 -11.86
CA SER A 116 0.08 1.62 -13.22
C SER A 116 0.01 0.11 -13.31
N ILE A 117 -0.57 -0.37 -14.41
CA ILE A 117 -0.64 -1.76 -14.84
C ILE A 117 0.03 -1.81 -16.22
N SER A 118 1.14 -2.53 -16.33
CA SER A 118 1.92 -2.62 -17.57
C SER A 118 1.05 -3.07 -18.75
N GLY A 119 1.05 -2.30 -19.84
CA GLY A 119 0.31 -2.61 -21.08
C GLY A 119 -1.20 -2.36 -21.01
N HIS A 120 -1.73 -1.80 -19.90
CA HIS A 120 -3.16 -1.56 -19.77
C HIS A 120 -3.58 -0.26 -20.49
N PRO A 121 -4.63 -0.26 -21.33
CA PRO A 121 -4.98 0.90 -22.18
C PRO A 121 -5.26 2.19 -21.38
N LYS A 122 -5.88 2.05 -20.20
CA LYS A 122 -6.21 3.18 -19.30
C LYS A 122 -5.14 3.46 -18.23
N TYR A 123 -4.40 2.43 -17.82
CA TYR A 123 -3.59 2.45 -16.59
C TYR A 123 -2.12 2.17 -16.88
N ASP A 124 -1.68 2.26 -18.12
CA ASP A 124 -0.25 2.14 -18.43
C ASP A 124 0.56 3.24 -17.71
N SER A 125 1.83 2.96 -17.47
CA SER A 125 2.80 3.87 -16.87
C SER A 125 2.85 5.25 -17.54
N GLU A 126 2.67 5.33 -18.86
CA GLU A 126 2.66 6.61 -19.60
C GLU A 126 1.46 7.49 -19.27
N LYS A 127 0.36 6.89 -18.79
CA LYS A 127 -0.88 7.60 -18.47
C LYS A 127 -0.82 8.36 -17.15
N LYS A 128 0.20 8.09 -16.32
CA LYS A 128 0.43 8.74 -15.02
C LYS A 128 -0.86 8.82 -14.17
N PHE A 129 -1.62 7.73 -14.12
CA PHE A 129 -2.90 7.70 -13.41
C PHE A 129 -2.70 7.94 -11.90
N ILE A 130 -3.47 8.88 -11.34
CA ILE A 130 -3.42 9.26 -9.92
C ILE A 130 -4.67 8.73 -9.22
N ILE A 131 -4.49 8.02 -8.11
CA ILE A 131 -5.56 7.60 -7.23
C ILE A 131 -5.86 8.74 -6.25
N LEU A 132 -7.04 9.36 -6.41
CA LEU A 132 -7.48 10.48 -5.57
C LEU A 132 -8.31 10.02 -4.35
N GLY A 133 -8.71 8.75 -4.30
CA GLY A 133 -9.54 8.23 -3.21
C GLY A 133 -10.08 6.83 -3.46
N PRO A 134 -11.02 6.36 -2.62
CA PRO A 134 -11.50 4.98 -2.62
C PRO A 134 -12.09 4.49 -3.95
N ILE A 135 -12.84 5.34 -4.66
CA ILE A 135 -13.44 4.98 -5.96
C ILE A 135 -12.34 4.74 -7.00
N GLY A 136 -11.38 5.66 -7.12
CA GLY A 136 -10.26 5.50 -8.05
C GLY A 136 -9.38 4.29 -7.71
N TYR A 137 -9.24 3.97 -6.43
CA TYR A 137 -8.56 2.75 -5.99
C TYR A 137 -9.34 1.50 -6.42
N LEU A 138 -10.64 1.44 -6.17
CA LEU A 138 -11.51 0.32 -6.55
C LEU A 138 -11.47 0.05 -8.06
N ASP A 139 -11.60 1.11 -8.87
CA ASP A 139 -11.53 1.02 -10.33
C ASP A 139 -10.19 0.47 -10.82
N PHE A 140 -9.09 0.90 -10.17
CA PHE A 140 -7.75 0.44 -10.49
C PHE A 140 -7.54 -1.03 -10.11
N VAL A 141 -7.88 -1.43 -8.87
CA VAL A 141 -7.64 -2.81 -8.41
C VAL A 141 -8.53 -3.84 -9.13
N THR A 142 -9.71 -3.42 -9.58
CA THR A 142 -10.61 -4.25 -10.41
C THR A 142 -9.98 -4.52 -11.79
N ALA A 143 -9.39 -3.49 -12.40
CA ALA A 143 -8.67 -3.65 -13.66
C ALA A 143 -7.38 -4.47 -13.47
N ALA A 144 -6.65 -4.25 -12.38
CA ALA A 144 -5.48 -5.04 -12.02
C ALA A 144 -5.79 -6.53 -11.85
N TYR A 145 -6.91 -6.86 -11.22
CA TYR A 145 -7.36 -8.25 -11.06
C TYR A 145 -7.58 -8.93 -12.41
N SER A 146 -8.19 -8.19 -13.34
CA SER A 146 -8.49 -8.64 -14.71
C SER A 146 -7.23 -8.78 -15.56
N ALA A 147 -6.24 -7.90 -15.37
CA ALA A 147 -4.95 -7.90 -16.06
C ALA A 147 -4.00 -8.96 -15.45
N ARG A 148 -4.34 -10.24 -15.64
CA ARG A 148 -3.58 -11.37 -15.06
C ARG A 148 -2.09 -11.28 -15.38
N ALA A 149 -1.26 -11.47 -14.35
CA ALA A 149 0.21 -11.48 -14.45
C ALA A 149 0.85 -10.17 -14.94
N ALA A 150 0.08 -9.08 -15.03
CA ALA A 150 0.64 -7.77 -15.32
C ALA A 150 1.50 -7.26 -14.15
N LYS A 151 2.55 -6.51 -14.49
CA LYS A 151 3.36 -5.78 -13.52
C LYS A 151 2.55 -4.60 -12.98
N ILE A 152 2.34 -4.57 -11.67
CA ILE A 152 1.66 -3.49 -10.96
C ILE A 152 2.69 -2.64 -10.24
N VAL A 153 2.61 -1.33 -10.44
CA VAL A 153 3.49 -0.36 -9.79
C VAL A 153 2.66 0.73 -9.13
N PHE A 154 2.99 1.05 -7.89
CA PHE A 154 2.53 2.25 -7.21
C PHE A 154 3.73 3.15 -6.94
N LYS A 155 3.65 4.41 -7.35
CA LYS A 155 4.67 5.43 -7.08
C LYS A 155 4.09 6.50 -6.18
N LEU A 156 4.66 6.63 -4.99
CA LEU A 156 4.24 7.57 -3.97
C LEU A 156 5.20 8.76 -4.01
N ILE A 157 4.72 9.89 -4.50
CA ILE A 157 5.57 11.06 -4.76
C ILE A 157 5.06 12.24 -3.93
N MET A 158 5.94 12.78 -3.10
CA MET A 158 5.73 14.06 -2.44
C MET A 158 6.42 15.16 -3.24
N LYS A 159 5.75 16.31 -3.43
CA LYS A 159 6.37 17.51 -4.00
C LYS A 159 7.47 18.00 -3.05
N ASP A 160 8.58 18.48 -3.61
CA ASP A 160 9.67 19.02 -2.79
C ASP A 160 9.16 20.27 -2.05
N PRO A 161 9.08 20.25 -0.70
CA PRO A 161 8.56 21.38 0.06
C PRO A 161 9.49 22.60 0.03
N ARG A 162 10.69 22.48 -0.55
CA ARG A 162 11.65 23.58 -0.73
C ARG A 162 11.40 24.38 -2.01
N GLU A 163 10.63 23.84 -2.95
CA GLU A 163 10.28 24.51 -4.22
C GLU A 163 9.04 25.40 -4.08
N ASP A 164 8.36 25.37 -2.94
CA ASP A 164 7.19 26.19 -2.61
C ASP A 164 7.55 27.44 -1.76
N CYS A 165 8.84 27.77 -1.63
CA CYS A 165 9.38 28.90 -0.86
C CYS A 165 9.82 30.06 -1.76
#